data_AF-A0A7C1SLY6-F1
#
_entry.id   AF-A0A7C1SLY6-F1
#
_cell.length_a   1.000
_cell.length_b   1.000
_cell.length_c   1.000
_cell.angle_alpha   90.00
_cell.angle_beta   90.00
_cell.angle_gamma   90.00
#
_symmetry.space_group_name_H-M   'P 1'
#
loop_
_entity.id
_entity.type
_entity.pdbx_description
1 polymer ?
#
loop_
_entity_poly.entity_id
_entity_poly.type
_entity_poly.pdbx_seq_one_letter_code
_entity_poly.pdbx_strand_id
1 'polypeptide(L)'
;MKWIKSATGSLGQGLSVGVGMALVMKLGKSPGRVYVLSGDAECAEGSVWEAANTAFLHKLRNICLIVDINRLGQSGETMHGHDIKAYEIKFKAFGWKVITVDGHK
;
A
#
# COMPACT_ATOMS: atom_id res chain seq x y z
N MET A 1 -15.33 12.61 13.64
CA MET A 1 -15.12 12.36 12.19
C MET A 1 -15.56 10.94 11.86
N LYS A 2 -16.76 10.75 11.28
CA LYS A 2 -17.39 9.41 11.11
C LYS A 2 -16.68 8.50 10.09
N TRP A 3 -16.04 9.10 9.09
CA TRP A 3 -15.48 8.38 7.94
C TRP A 3 -13.98 8.10 8.06
N ILE A 4 -13.30 8.74 9.03
CA ILE A 4 -11.86 8.62 9.21
C ILE A 4 -11.55 7.39 10.07
N LYS A 5 -10.67 6.53 9.58
CA LYS A 5 -10.26 5.29 10.27
C LYS A 5 -9.00 5.47 11.11
N SER A 6 -8.09 6.32 10.66
CA SER A 6 -6.88 6.71 11.38
C SER A 6 -6.42 8.08 10.88
N ALA A 7 -5.66 8.80 11.71
CA ALA A 7 -4.79 9.87 11.23
C ALA A 7 -3.62 9.25 10.47
N THR A 8 -3.23 9.83 9.33
CA THR A 8 -2.20 9.28 8.42
C THR A 8 -1.29 10.37 7.86
N GLY A 9 -1.16 11.50 8.56
CA GLY A 9 -0.32 12.62 8.10
C GLY A 9 1.18 12.27 8.08
N SER A 10 1.61 11.31 8.90
CA SER A 10 2.93 10.69 8.78
C SER A 10 2.88 9.63 7.70
N LEU A 11 3.66 9.83 6.64
CA LEU A 11 3.80 8.89 5.54
C LEU A 11 4.30 7.52 6.05
N GLY A 12 3.93 6.47 5.32
CA GLY A 12 4.33 5.08 5.55
C GLY A 12 3.45 4.33 6.54
N GLN A 13 2.62 5.03 7.31
CA GLN A 13 1.79 4.42 8.36
C GLN A 13 0.47 3.84 7.83
N GLY A 14 -0.03 4.34 6.71
CA GLY A 14 -1.35 3.96 6.18
C GLY A 14 -1.48 2.47 5.87
N LEU A 15 -0.46 1.87 5.25
CA LEU A 15 -0.46 0.45 4.94
C LEU A 15 -0.39 -0.40 6.21
N SER A 16 0.42 -0.03 7.20
CA SER A 16 0.50 -0.73 8.49
C SER A 16 -0.85 -0.78 9.20
N VAL A 17 -1.57 0.35 9.24
CA VAL A 17 -2.94 0.40 9.78
C VAL A 17 -3.87 -0.51 8.96
N GLY A 18 -3.80 -0.43 7.63
CA GLY A 18 -4.61 -1.26 6.73
C GLY A 18 -4.37 -2.76 6.93
N VAL A 19 -3.13 -3.18 7.15
CA VAL A 19 -2.74 -4.57 7.45
C VAL A 19 -3.37 -5.03 8.76
N GLY A 20 -3.31 -4.21 9.82
CA GLY A 20 -3.98 -4.51 11.08
C GLY A 20 -5.50 -4.66 10.93
N MET A 21 -6.13 -3.76 10.16
CA MET A 21 -7.56 -3.83 9.85
C MET A 21 -7.93 -5.10 9.07
N ALA A 22 -7.12 -5.46 8.05
CA ALA A 22 -7.36 -6.66 7.26
C ALA A 22 -7.19 -7.94 8.09
N LEU A 23 -6.20 -7.95 8.99
CA LEU A 23 -5.95 -9.06 9.90
C LEU A 23 -7.12 -9.27 10.87
N VAL A 24 -7.61 -8.23 11.53
CA VAL A 24 -8.76 -8.36 12.46
C VAL A 24 -10.03 -8.79 11.71
N MET A 25 -10.26 -8.29 10.49
CA MET A 25 -11.39 -8.74 9.66
C MET A 25 -11.29 -10.23 9.33
N LYS A 26 -10.08 -10.72 8.98
CA LYS A 26 -9.85 -12.14 8.71
C LYS A 26 -10.09 -13.01 9.94
N LEU A 27 -9.58 -12.59 11.11
CA LEU A 27 -9.79 -13.30 12.38
C LEU A 27 -11.27 -13.33 12.77
N GLY A 28 -11.99 -12.23 12.55
CA GLY A 28 -13.42 -12.12 12.80
C GLY A 28 -14.32 -12.74 11.71
N LYS A 29 -13.75 -13.41 10.69
CA LYS A 29 -14.48 -13.96 9.53
C LYS A 29 -15.39 -12.94 8.83
N SER A 30 -15.00 -11.67 8.85
CA SER A 30 -15.73 -10.61 8.17
C SER A 30 -15.58 -10.76 6.65
N PRO A 31 -16.65 -10.57 5.85
CA PRO A 31 -16.58 -10.56 4.40
C PRO A 31 -15.95 -9.25 3.85
N GLY A 32 -15.60 -8.30 4.72
CA GLY A 32 -15.05 -7.01 4.34
C GLY A 32 -13.67 -7.06 3.68
N ARG A 33 -13.34 -6.00 2.95
CA ARG A 33 -12.03 -5.77 2.34
C ARG A 33 -11.51 -4.39 2.71
N VAL A 34 -10.20 -4.30 2.92
CA VAL A 34 -9.47 -3.06 3.19
C VAL A 34 -8.83 -2.56 1.90
N TYR A 35 -8.96 -1.26 1.64
CA TYR A 35 -8.28 -0.56 0.56
C TYR A 35 -7.39 0.51 1.16
N VAL A 36 -6.15 0.60 0.69
CA VAL A 36 -5.16 1.60 1.10
C VAL A 36 -4.69 2.31 -0.16
N LEU A 37 -4.74 3.64 -0.17
CA LEU A 37 -4.11 4.47 -1.19
C LEU A 37 -2.79 4.99 -0.60
N SER A 38 -1.71 4.88 -1.37
CA SER A 38 -0.39 5.35 -1.01
C SER A 38 0.26 6.09 -2.18
N GLY A 39 1.12 7.07 -1.90
CA GLY A 39 1.93 7.71 -2.92
C GLY A 39 3.19 6.91 -3.28
N ASP A 40 3.73 7.13 -4.46
CA ASP A 40 5.03 6.59 -4.86
C ASP A 40 6.20 7.13 -4.02
N ALA A 41 6.14 8.39 -3.59
CA ALA A 41 7.09 8.98 -2.65
C ALA A 41 7.01 8.33 -1.26
N GLU A 42 5.80 8.00 -0.80
CA GLU A 42 5.57 7.31 0.47
C GLU A 42 6.21 5.91 0.49
N CYS A 43 6.36 5.26 -0.67
CA CYS A 43 7.05 3.97 -0.78
C CYS A 43 8.56 4.03 -0.47
N ALA A 44 9.14 5.20 -0.24
CA ALA A 44 10.49 5.34 0.30
C ALA A 44 10.57 4.98 1.79
N GLU A 45 9.46 5.05 2.53
CA GLU A 45 9.41 4.70 3.95
C GLU A 45 9.55 3.19 4.15
N GLY A 46 10.48 2.78 5.03
CA GLY A 46 10.73 1.36 5.34
C GLY A 46 9.49 0.63 5.87
N SER A 47 8.64 1.35 6.61
CA SER A 47 7.40 0.84 7.18
C SER A 47 6.41 0.31 6.13
N VAL A 48 6.42 0.85 4.92
CA VAL A 48 5.61 0.33 3.79
C VAL A 48 6.02 -1.10 3.45
N TRP A 49 7.33 -1.37 3.42
CA TRP A 49 7.87 -2.68 3.06
C TRP A 49 7.71 -3.70 4.19
N GLU A 50 7.85 -3.26 5.45
CA GLU A 50 7.52 -4.07 6.62
C GLU A 50 6.04 -4.50 6.62
N ALA A 51 5.13 -3.57 6.33
CA ALA A 51 3.70 -3.85 6.23
C ALA A 51 3.37 -4.75 5.03
N ALA A 52 3.99 -4.52 3.87
CA ALA A 52 3.85 -5.37 2.70
C ALA A 52 4.28 -6.82 2.98
N ASN A 53 5.43 -7.02 3.62
CA ASN A 53 5.90 -8.33 4.05
C ASN A 53 4.94 -8.99 5.05
N THR A 54 4.49 -8.23 6.04
CA THR A 54 3.56 -8.69 7.08
C THR A 54 2.23 -9.17 6.48
N ALA A 55 1.68 -8.44 5.51
CA ALA A 55 0.46 -8.82 4.79
C ALA A 55 0.60 -10.18 4.09
N PHE A 56 1.75 -10.42 3.45
CA PHE A 56 2.05 -11.68 2.79
C PHE A 56 2.21 -12.83 3.79
N LEU A 57 3.00 -12.63 4.86
CA LEU A 57 3.21 -13.63 5.92
C LEU A 57 1.88 -14.09 6.55
N HIS A 58 0.98 -13.15 6.82
CA HIS A 58 -0.35 -13.45 7.36
C HIS A 58 -1.37 -13.90 6.30
N LYS A 59 -0.96 -14.03 5.03
CA LYS A 59 -1.81 -14.45 3.90
C LYS A 59 -3.10 -13.63 3.81
N LEU A 60 -2.97 -12.30 3.86
CA LEU A 60 -4.11 -11.38 3.82
C LEU A 60 -4.57 -11.20 2.37
N ARG A 61 -5.70 -11.84 2.01
CA ARG A 61 -6.33 -11.74 0.66
C ARG A 61 -7.42 -10.67 0.58
N ASN A 62 -7.71 -10.03 1.71
CA ASN A 62 -8.74 -9.03 1.90
C ASN A 62 -8.16 -7.61 2.05
N ILE A 63 -6.96 -7.38 1.54
CA ILE A 63 -6.35 -6.05 1.43
C ILE A 63 -5.97 -5.75 -0.02
N CYS A 64 -6.15 -4.50 -0.43
CA CYS A 64 -5.71 -3.96 -1.70
C CYS A 64 -4.93 -2.67 -1.45
N LEU A 65 -3.68 -2.63 -1.90
CA LEU A 65 -2.86 -1.42 -1.92
C LEU A 65 -2.90 -0.83 -3.33
N ILE A 66 -3.25 0.45 -3.42
CA ILE A 66 -3.21 1.25 -4.64
C ILE A 66 -2.04 2.22 -4.45
N VAL A 67 -1.08 2.17 -5.37
CA VAL A 67 0.06 3.09 -5.36
C VAL A 67 -0.14 4.11 -6.47
N ASP A 68 -0.27 5.38 -6.11
CA ASP A 68 -0.32 6.50 -7.04
C ASP A 68 1.10 6.85 -7.48
N ILE A 69 1.47 6.41 -8.69
CA ILE A 69 2.77 6.68 -9.31
C ILE A 69 2.63 7.92 -10.20
N ASN A 70 2.64 9.08 -9.55
CA ASN A 70 2.56 10.39 -10.22
C ASN A 70 3.95 11.03 -10.47
N ARG A 71 5.04 10.30 -10.17
CA ARG A 71 6.45 10.66 -10.35
C ARG A 71 6.98 11.73 -9.40
N LEU A 72 6.16 12.42 -8.63
CA LEU A 72 6.59 13.60 -7.87
C LEU A 72 6.37 13.42 -6.36
N GLY A 73 7.44 13.63 -5.59
CA GLY A 73 7.38 13.86 -4.15
C GLY A 73 7.20 15.34 -3.82
N GLN A 74 7.46 15.71 -2.57
CA GLN A 74 7.27 17.09 -2.11
C GLN A 74 8.23 18.10 -2.76
N SER A 75 9.51 17.73 -2.93
CA SER A 75 10.57 18.65 -3.39
C SER A 75 11.11 18.34 -4.79
N GLY A 76 10.63 17.27 -5.43
CA GLY A 76 11.15 16.83 -6.73
C GLY A 76 10.66 15.44 -7.12
N GLU A 77 11.31 14.88 -8.14
CA GLU A 77 10.98 13.56 -8.68
C GLU A 77 11.32 12.44 -7.68
N THR A 78 10.46 11.42 -7.64
CA THR A 78 10.68 10.22 -6.83
C THR A 78 11.76 9.35 -7.45
N MET A 79 12.41 8.50 -6.63
CA MET A 79 13.56 7.68 -7.05
C MET A 79 13.36 6.90 -8.36
N HIS A 80 12.14 6.43 -8.61
CA HIS A 80 11.82 5.62 -9.79
C HIS A 80 10.99 6.38 -10.83
N GLY A 81 10.55 7.60 -10.54
CA GLY A 81 9.67 8.37 -11.40
C GLY A 81 8.50 7.55 -11.98
N HIS A 82 8.38 7.49 -13.30
CA HIS A 82 7.39 6.63 -13.99
C HIS A 82 7.90 5.21 -14.34
N ASP A 83 8.99 4.73 -13.75
CA ASP A 83 9.43 3.35 -13.90
C ASP A 83 8.51 2.39 -13.12
N ILE A 84 7.33 2.13 -13.69
CA ILE A 84 6.31 1.23 -13.13
C ILE A 84 6.87 -0.17 -12.92
N LYS A 85 7.83 -0.62 -13.76
CA LYS A 85 8.43 -1.95 -13.64
C LYS A 85 9.25 -2.08 -12.36
N ALA A 86 9.94 -1.02 -11.93
CA ALA A 86 10.66 -1.03 -10.66
C ALA A 86 9.73 -1.25 -9.46
N TYR A 87 8.58 -0.56 -9.42
CA TYR A 87 7.56 -0.78 -8.39
C TYR A 87 6.96 -2.19 -8.46
N GLU A 88 6.63 -2.67 -9.67
CA GLU A 88 6.07 -3.99 -9.89
C GLU A 88 7.00 -5.09 -9.37
N ILE A 89 8.28 -5.03 -9.70
CA ILE A 89 9.29 -6.02 -9.26
C ILE A 89 9.39 -6.02 -7.74
N LYS A 90 9.45 -4.85 -7.11
CA LYS A 90 9.51 -4.74 -5.65
C LYS A 90 8.32 -5.38 -4.97
N PHE A 91 7.09 -4.99 -5.31
CA PHE A 91 5.90 -5.57 -4.67
C PHE A 91 5.76 -7.07 -4.92
N LYS A 92 6.10 -7.56 -6.14
CA LYS A 92 6.15 -8.99 -6.42
C LYS A 92 7.18 -9.73 -5.55
N ALA A 93 8.35 -9.14 -5.32
CA ALA A 93 9.38 -9.70 -4.44
C ALA A 93 8.90 -9.83 -2.97
N PHE A 94 8.02 -8.93 -2.52
CA PHE A 94 7.34 -9.02 -1.23
C PHE A 94 6.10 -9.94 -1.23
N GLY A 95 5.88 -10.70 -2.30
CA GLY A 95 4.83 -11.71 -2.40
C GLY A 95 3.44 -11.18 -2.79
N TRP A 96 3.35 -9.93 -3.25
CA TRP A 96 2.07 -9.34 -3.69
C TRP A 96 1.74 -9.70 -5.13
N LYS A 97 0.45 -9.91 -5.40
CA LYS A 97 -0.07 -9.86 -6.77
C LYS A 97 -0.13 -8.40 -7.21
N VAL A 98 0.57 -8.07 -8.29
CA VAL A 98 0.61 -6.71 -8.85
C VAL A 98 -0.19 -6.65 -10.14
N ILE A 99 -0.96 -5.57 -10.30
CA ILE A 99 -1.69 -5.23 -11.53
C ILE A 99 -1.33 -3.79 -11.85
N THR A 100 -0.73 -3.56 -13.01
CA THR A 100 -0.41 -2.22 -13.51
C THR A 100 -1.56 -1.71 -14.35
N VAL A 101 -1.97 -0.46 -14.14
CA VAL A 101 -3.09 0.18 -14.85
C VAL A 101 -2.71 1.59 -15.28
N ASP A 102 -3.40 2.11 -16.30
CA ASP A 102 -3.43 3.56 -16.57
C ASP A 102 -4.36 4.18 -15.54
N GLY A 103 -3.84 5.01 -14.63
CA GLY A 103 -4.61 5.59 -13.51
C GLY A 103 -5.76 6.52 -13.93
N HIS A 104 -5.88 6.81 -15.22
CA HIS A 104 -6.89 7.71 -15.77
C HIS A 104 -7.77 7.07 -16.87
N LYS A 105 -7.71 5.74 -17.07
CA LYS A 105 -8.54 5.02 -18.05
C LYS A 105 -9.17 3.75 -17.49
#